data_AF-A0A379UWR7-F1
#
_entry.id   AF-A0A379UWR7-F1
#
_cell.length_a   1.000
_cell.length_b   1.000
_cell.length_c   1.000
_cell.angle_alpha   90.00
_cell.angle_beta   90.00
_cell.angle_gamma   90.00
#
_symmetry.space_group_name_H-M   'P 1'
#
loop_
_entity.id
_entity.type
_entity.pdbx_description
1 polymer ?
#
loop_
_entity_poly.entity_id
_entity_poly.type
_entity_poly.pdbx_seq_one_letter_code
_entity_poly.pdbx_strand_id
1 'polypeptide(L)' 'MRYEVSFKPLNGGLEKTFRLQAQQYHALTVGDQGTLNYKGTRFVGFC' A
#
# COMPACT_ATOMS: atom_id res chain seq x y z
N MET A 1 -8.91 14.53 5.74
CA MET A 1 -8.90 13.75 4.47
C MET A 1 -8.45 12.33 4.77
N ARG A 2 -9.05 11.32 4.12
CA ARG A 2 -8.66 9.91 4.28
C ARG A 2 -8.03 9.45 2.97
N TYR A 3 -6.85 8.85 3.04
CA TYR A 3 -6.14 8.32 1.89
C TYR A 3 -6.21 6.79 1.92
N GLU A 4 -6.44 6.21 0.76
CA GLU A 4 -6.47 4.76 0.57
C GLU A 4 -5.59 4.40 -0.63
N VAL A 5 -4.90 3.27 -0.54
CA VAL A 5 -4.10 2.73 -1.63
C VAL A 5 -4.40 1.25 -1.78
N SER A 6 -4.50 0.79 -3.02
CA SER A 6 -4.67 -0.63 -3.35
C SER A 6 -3.36 -1.19 -3.88
N PHE A 7 -2.89 -2.26 -3.25
CA PHE A 7 -1.71 -3.00 -3.72
C PHE A 7 -2.16 -4.28 -4.39
N LYS A 8 -1.69 -4.49 -5.62
CA LYS A 8 -1.91 -5.71 -6.37
C LYS A 8 -0.71 -6.65 -6.23
N PRO A 9 -0.90 -7.90 -5.76
CA PRO A 9 0.18 -8.88 -5.72
C PRO A 9 0.68 -9.22 -7.14
N LEU A 10 2.00 -9.26 -7.33
CA LEU A 10 2.61 -9.62 -8.61
C LEU A 10 2.36 -11.08 -9.00
N ASN A 11 2.33 -11.97 -8.00
CA ASN A 11 2.15 -13.42 -8.20
C ASN A 11 0.70 -13.81 -8.51
N GLY A 12 -0.19 -12.83 -8.71
CA GLY A 12 -1.63 -13.05 -8.80
C GLY A 12 -2.26 -13.20 -7.42
N GLY A 13 -3.40 -12.53 -7.20
CA GLY A 13 -4.11 -12.53 -5.94
C GLY A 13 -5.10 -11.37 -5.83
N LEU A 14 -5.80 -11.29 -4.69
CA LEU A 14 -6.72 -10.20 -4.41
C LEU A 14 -5.94 -8.92 -4.09
N GLU A 15 -6.42 -7.81 -4.64
CA GLU A 15 -5.93 -6.49 -4.29
C GLU A 15 -6.19 -6.21 -2.81
N LYS A 16 -5.19 -5.66 -2.13
CA LYS A 16 -5.32 -5.26 -0.73
C LYS A 16 -5.35 -3.75 -0.62
N THR A 17 -6.47 -3.24 -0.12
CA THR A 17 -6.63 -1.82 0.15
C THR A 17 -6.24 -1.50 1.59
N PHE A 18 -5.37 -0.50 1.77
CA PHE A 18 -4.94 -0.01 3.07
C PHE A 18 -5.26 1.45 3.23
N ARG A 19 -5.61 1.83 4.46
CA ARG A 19 -5.79 3.23 4.87
C ARG A 19 -4.46 3.82 5.27
N LEU A 20 -4.16 5.00 4.72
CA LEU A 20 -2.91 5.71 4.92
C LEU A 20 -3.14 7.11 5.48
N GLN A 21 -2.11 7.62 6.13
CA GLN A 21 -1.97 9.05 6.39
C GLN A 21 -1.46 9.76 5.13
N ALA A 22 -1.71 11.07 5.04
CA ALA A 22 -1.29 11.88 3.89
C ALA A 22 0.20 11.71 3.59
N GLN A 23 1.05 11.77 4.61
CA GLN A 23 2.50 11.64 4.46
C GLN A 23 2.91 10.28 3.87
N GLN A 24 2.25 9.20 4.27
CA GLN A 24 2.53 7.86 3.74
C GLN A 24 2.05 7.72 2.31
N TYR A 25 0.88 8.26 1.97
CA TYR A 25 0.34 8.22 0.62
C TYR A 25 1.22 9.00 -0.36
N HIS A 26 1.67 10.19 0.01
CA HIS A 26 2.55 11.01 -0.82
C HIS A 26 3.97 10.45 -0.96
N ALA A 27 4.39 9.54 -0.08
CA ALA A 27 5.64 8.80 -0.22
C ALA A 27 5.54 7.63 -1.20
N LEU A 28 4.33 7.26 -1.65
CA LEU A 28 4.11 6.19 -2.61
C LEU A 28 3.98 6.74 -4.03
N THR A 29 4.58 6.03 -4.98
CA THR A 29 4.41 6.28 -6.42
C THR A 29 3.48 5.22 -7.00
N VAL A 30 2.42 5.64 -7.69
CA VAL A 30 1.49 4.71 -8.34
C VAL A 30 2.20 4.02 -9.50
N GLY A 31 2.18 2.68 -9.51
CA GLY A 31 2.83 1.86 -10.54
C GLY A 31 4.20 1.32 -10.12
N ASP A 32 4.76 1.80 -9.02
CA ASP A 32 5.99 1.21 -8.47
C ASP A 32 5.73 -0.22 -7.99
N GLN A 33 6.72 -1.08 -8.24
CA GLN A 33 6.71 -2.47 -7.80
C GLN A 33 7.74 -2.62 -6.69
N GLY A 34 7.28 -3.11 -5.55
CA GLY A 34 8.12 -3.23 -4.36
C GLY A 34 7.53 -4.21 -3.35
N THR A 35 8.20 -4.28 -2.21
CA THR A 35 7.81 -5.11 -1.08
C THR A 35 6.88 -4.34 -0.17
N LEU A 36 5.62 -4.80 -0.12
CA LEU A 36 4.63 -4.28 0.82
C LEU A 36 4.83 -4.89 2.21
N ASN A 37 5.19 -4.06 3.18
CA ASN A 37 5.28 -4.42 4.59
C ASN A 37 3.99 -4.03 5.33
N TYR A 38 3.33 -5.01 5.93
CA TYR A 38 2.09 -4.80 6.68
C TYR A 38 1.95 -5.79 7.85
N LYS A 39 1.24 -5.38 8.91
CA LYS A 39 0.92 -6.21 10.07
C LYS A 39 -0.58 -6.40 10.16
N GLY A 40 -1.08 -7.57 9.77
CA GLY A 40 -2.51 -7.87 9.70
C GLY A 40 -3.22 -7.00 8.66
N THR A 41 -3.99 -6.01 9.12
CA THR A 41 -4.68 -5.03 8.27
C THR A 41 -4.02 -3.63 8.28
N ARG A 42 -2.92 -3.47 9.01
CA ARG A 42 -2.21 -2.18 9.15
C ARG A 42 -1.01 -2.10 8.21
N PHE A 43 -0.99 -1.07 7.37
CA PHE A 43 0.18 -0.72 6.56
C PHE A 43 1.36 -0.30 7.46
N VAL A 44 2.55 -0.82 7.17
CA VAL A 44 3.79 -0.48 7.87
C VAL A 44 4.73 0.29 6.95
N GLY A 45 4.88 -0.14 5.69
CA GLY A 45 5.74 0.52 4.72
C GLY A 45 5.72 -0.15 3.36
N PHE A 46 6.33 0.52 2.38
CA PHE A 46 6.50 0.03 1.02
C PHE A 46 7.88 0.48 0.55
N CYS A 47 8.68 -0.46 0.04
CA CYS A 47 10.08 -0.26 -0.36
C CYS A 47 10.44 -1.16 -1.53
#